data_AF-S5YJQ4-F1
#
_entry.id   AF-S5YJQ4-F1
#
_cell.length_a   1.000
_cell.length_b   1.000
_cell.length_c   1.000
_cell.angle_alpha   90.00
_cell.angle_beta   90.00
_cell.angle_gamma   90.00
#
_symmetry.space_group_name_H-M   'P 1'
#
loop_
_entity.id
_entity.type
_entity.pdbx_description
1 polymer ?
#
loop_
_entity_poly.entity_id
_entity_poly.type
_entity_poly.pdbx_seq_one_letter_code
_entity_poly.pdbx_strand_id
1 'polypeptide(L)'
;MSSQTAAETTAGFNSDPLSLPRQMLEAARKSAILAPQIWQEGCAILAEAADEQAKLLHLLASAESPVATSAIVTDYWQNSAQRGFEAMTRLMTLAPKSA
;
A
#
# COMPACT_ATOMS: atom_id res chain seq x y z
N MET A 1 -25.37 -56.68 -10.61
CA MET A 1 -24.02 -56.23 -10.22
C MET A 1 -23.18 -56.09 -11.48
N SER A 2 -22.89 -54.86 -11.90
CA SER A 2 -21.81 -54.56 -12.83
C SER A 2 -21.36 -53.14 -12.54
N SER A 3 -20.23 -53.01 -11.85
CA SER A 3 -19.53 -51.74 -11.62
C SER A 3 -18.79 -51.37 -12.89
N GLN A 4 -19.14 -50.24 -13.52
CA GLN A 4 -18.24 -49.51 -14.40
C GLN A 4 -18.37 -48.01 -14.08
N THR A 5 -17.59 -47.55 -13.10
CA THR A 5 -16.42 -46.65 -13.26
C THR A 5 -16.75 -45.30 -13.90
N ALA A 6 -16.86 -44.29 -13.04
CA ALA A 6 -16.68 -42.88 -13.38
C ALA A 6 -15.21 -42.63 -13.77
N ALA A 7 -14.83 -43.04 -14.99
CA ALA A 7 -13.46 -43.00 -15.50
C ALA A 7 -13.27 -42.01 -16.66
N GLU A 8 -14.04 -40.92 -16.71
CA GLU A 8 -13.86 -39.86 -17.73
C GLU A 8 -14.09 -38.45 -17.16
N THR A 9 -13.39 -38.07 -16.08
CA THR A 9 -13.41 -36.66 -15.64
C THR A 9 -12.10 -36.16 -15.05
N THR A 10 -10.97 -36.74 -15.47
CA THR A 10 -9.63 -36.28 -15.02
C THR A 10 -8.61 -36.38 -16.16
N ALA A 11 -9.00 -35.98 -17.38
CA ALA A 11 -8.02 -35.57 -18.37
C ALA A 11 -7.53 -34.15 -18.03
N GLY A 12 -6.37 -34.04 -17.40
CA GLY A 12 -5.54 -32.83 -17.56
C GLY A 12 -5.19 -32.00 -16.33
N PHE A 13 -5.06 -32.57 -15.12
CA PHE A 13 -4.31 -31.92 -14.04
C PHE A 13 -3.03 -32.71 -13.71
N ASN A 14 -2.17 -32.86 -14.72
CA ASN A 14 -0.72 -32.96 -14.48
C ASN A 14 -0.15 -31.54 -14.54
N SER A 15 -0.58 -30.67 -13.62
CA SER A 15 0.15 -29.43 -13.34
C SER A 15 1.23 -29.77 -12.33
N ASP A 16 2.48 -29.74 -12.77
CA ASP A 16 3.64 -29.76 -11.88
C ASP A 16 3.36 -28.78 -10.72
N PRO A 17 3.44 -29.17 -9.44
CA PRO A 17 3.12 -28.29 -8.30
C PRO A 17 4.01 -27.03 -8.24
N LEU A 18 5.07 -26.99 -9.05
CA LEU A 18 5.97 -25.85 -9.23
C LEU A 18 5.66 -25.00 -10.48
N SER A 19 4.74 -25.43 -11.34
CA SER A 19 4.35 -24.69 -12.53
C SER A 19 3.33 -23.59 -12.17
N LEU A 20 3.85 -22.38 -11.96
CA LEU A 20 3.00 -21.20 -11.82
C LEU A 20 2.37 -20.88 -13.19
N PRO A 21 1.05 -20.64 -13.25
CA PRO A 21 0.40 -20.09 -14.42
C PRO A 21 1.16 -18.86 -14.93
N ARG A 22 1.30 -18.72 -16.25
CA ARG A 22 2.03 -17.60 -16.88
C ARG A 22 1.57 -16.23 -16.35
N GLN A 23 0.28 -16.07 -16.09
CA GLN A 23 -0.29 -14.86 -15.50
C GLN A 23 0.23 -14.58 -14.07
N MET A 24 0.42 -15.61 -13.24
CA MET A 24 1.00 -15.47 -11.91
C MET A 24 2.50 -15.12 -11.97
N LEU A 25 3.24 -15.70 -12.91
CA LEU A 25 4.65 -15.34 -13.15
C LEU A 25 4.79 -13.89 -13.65
N GLU A 26 3.92 -13.46 -14.56
CA GLU A 26 3.90 -12.08 -15.06
C GLU A 26 3.51 -11.09 -13.95
N ALA A 27 2.52 -11.43 -13.11
CA ALA A 27 2.16 -10.64 -11.94
C ALA A 27 3.32 -10.57 -10.92
N ALA A 28 3.92 -11.70 -10.56
CA ALA A 28 5.05 -11.75 -9.64
C ALA A 28 6.25 -10.94 -10.16
N ARG A 29 6.55 -11.01 -11.46
CA ARG A 29 7.62 -10.23 -12.09
C ARG A 29 7.32 -8.73 -12.05
N LYS A 30 6.09 -8.30 -12.38
CA LYS A 30 5.69 -6.89 -12.28
C LYS A 30 5.76 -6.40 -10.83
N SER A 31 5.27 -7.20 -9.88
CA SER A 31 5.32 -6.88 -8.45
C SER A 31 6.75 -6.80 -7.92
N ALA A 32 7.65 -7.69 -8.33
CA ALA A 32 9.05 -7.65 -7.89
C ALA A 32 9.79 -6.39 -8.37
N ILE A 33 9.38 -5.82 -9.51
CA ILE A 33 9.95 -4.57 -10.03
C ILE A 33 9.37 -3.36 -9.29
N LEU A 34 8.07 -3.36 -8.99
CA LEU A 34 7.37 -2.20 -8.40
C LEU A 34 7.45 -2.16 -6.88
N ALA A 35 7.57 -3.32 -6.21
CA ALA A 35 7.60 -3.41 -4.75
C ALA A 35 8.73 -2.57 -4.11
N PRO A 36 9.98 -2.55 -4.63
CA PRO A 36 11.02 -1.68 -4.08
C PRO A 36 10.69 -0.19 -4.18
N GLN A 37 10.07 0.25 -5.28
CA GLN A 37 9.70 1.66 -5.48
C GLN A 37 8.56 2.07 -4.56
N ILE A 38 7.51 1.23 -4.48
CA ILE A 38 6.37 1.45 -3.57
C ILE A 38 6.85 1.44 -2.11
N TRP A 39 7.76 0.54 -1.75
CA TRP A 39 8.37 0.48 -0.43
C TRP A 39 9.16 1.75 -0.10
N GLN A 40 10.00 2.22 -1.02
CA GLN A 40 10.76 3.47 -0.86
C GLN A 40 9.85 4.68 -0.68
N GLU A 41 8.82 4.82 -1.52
CA GLU A 41 7.84 5.91 -1.41
C GLU A 41 7.09 5.82 -0.07
N GLY A 42 6.69 4.62 0.35
CA GLY A 42 6.06 4.39 1.66
C GLY A 42 6.96 4.81 2.83
N CYS A 43 8.25 4.47 2.78
CA CYS A 43 9.22 4.93 3.79
C CYS A 43 9.38 6.45 3.79
N ALA A 44 9.41 7.09 2.61
CA ALA A 44 9.53 8.55 2.51
C ALA A 44 8.32 9.26 3.14
N ILE A 45 7.10 8.77 2.86
CA ILE A 45 5.85 9.30 3.45
C ILE A 45 5.87 9.18 4.98
N LEU A 46 6.31 8.04 5.51
CA LEU A 46 6.41 7.83 6.96
C LEU A 46 7.45 8.75 7.61
N ALA A 47 8.60 8.96 6.95
CA ALA A 47 9.63 9.87 7.43
C ALA A 47 9.14 11.32 7.46
N GLU A 48 8.45 11.78 6.41
CA GLU A 48 7.84 13.10 6.35
C GLU A 48 6.78 13.28 7.45
N ALA A 49 5.91 12.29 7.66
CA ALA A 49 4.92 12.33 8.72
C ALA A 49 5.56 12.42 10.13
N ALA A 50 6.66 11.73 10.36
CA ALA A 50 7.39 11.80 11.62
C ALA A 50 8.03 13.17 11.86
N ASP A 51 8.63 13.77 10.82
CA ASP A 51 9.22 15.11 10.89
C ASP A 51 8.16 16.18 11.18
N GLU A 52 7.00 16.10 10.53
CA GLU A 52 5.88 17.01 10.76
C GLU A 52 5.30 16.87 12.17
N GLN A 53 5.21 15.65 12.71
CA GLN A 53 4.80 15.43 14.10
C GLN A 53 5.80 16.04 15.09
N ALA A 54 7.11 15.96 14.82
CA ALA A 54 8.12 16.59 15.65
C ALA A 54 7.99 18.12 15.65
N LYS A 55 7.75 18.73 14.48
CA LYS A 55 7.48 20.18 14.36
C LYS A 55 6.21 20.58 15.12
N LEU A 56 5.14 19.82 14.98
CA LEU A 56 3.89 20.06 15.71
C LEU A 56 4.13 20.06 17.22
N LEU A 57 4.78 19.02 17.74
CA LEU A 57 5.07 18.90 19.18
C LEU A 57 5.90 20.09 19.69
N HIS A 58 6.87 20.54 18.90
CA HIS A 58 7.67 21.73 19.24
C HIS A 58 6.83 23.01 19.28
N LEU A 59 5.95 23.22 18.29
CA LEU A 59 5.04 24.37 18.24
C LEU A 59 4.06 24.36 19.41
N LEU A 60 3.50 23.19 19.75
CA LEU A 60 2.59 23.04 20.89
C LEU A 60 3.29 23.29 22.22
N ALA A 61 4.53 22.81 22.38
CA ALA A 61 5.34 23.06 23.57
C ALA A 61 5.68 24.56 23.76
N SER A 62 5.72 25.31 22.65
CA SER A 62 6.03 26.75 22.64
C SER A 62 4.77 27.63 22.66
N ALA A 63 3.57 27.04 22.67
CA ALA A 63 2.33 27.80 22.61
C ALA A 63 2.00 28.42 23.98
N GLU A 64 1.91 29.75 24.02
CA GLU A 64 1.67 30.50 25.26
C GLU A 64 0.20 30.58 25.67
N SER A 65 -0.72 30.12 24.83
CA SER A 65 -2.16 30.17 25.11
C SER A 65 -2.94 28.98 24.54
N PRO A 66 -4.05 28.58 25.19
CA PRO A 66 -4.93 27.54 24.67
C PRO A 66 -5.51 27.85 23.28
N VAL A 67 -5.72 29.14 22.98
CA VAL A 67 -6.20 29.59 21.67
C VAL A 67 -5.15 29.33 20.59
N ALA A 68 -3.88 29.63 20.87
CA ALA A 68 -2.78 29.33 19.95
C ALA A 68 -2.61 27.82 19.75
N THR A 69 -2.67 27.02 20.82
CA THR A 69 -2.65 25.55 20.74
C THR A 69 -3.76 25.03 19.83
N SER A 70 -4.99 25.54 19.98
CA SER A 70 -6.14 25.13 19.16
C SER A 70 -5.94 25.45 17.67
N ALA A 71 -5.41 26.65 17.37
CA ALA A 71 -5.10 27.04 16.01
C ALA A 71 -4.03 26.13 15.38
N ILE A 72 -2.95 25.85 16.11
CA ILE A 72 -1.85 24.96 15.67
C ILE A 72 -2.38 23.55 15.37
N VAL A 73 -3.18 22.97 16.27
CA VAL A 73 -3.76 21.62 16.07
C VAL A 73 -4.70 21.60 14.87
N THR A 74 -5.55 22.62 14.71
CA THR A 74 -6.52 22.70 13.62
C THR A 74 -5.83 22.78 12.26
N ASP A 75 -4.82 23.66 12.14
CA ASP A 75 -4.03 23.81 10.92
C ASP A 75 -3.29 22.50 10.59
N TYR A 76 -2.65 21.87 11.58
CA TYR A 76 -1.99 20.59 11.38
C TYR A 76 -2.93 19.49 10.88
N TRP A 77 -4.15 19.38 11.43
CA TRP A 77 -5.12 18.39 10.98
C TRP A 77 -5.55 18.61 9.54
N GLN A 78 -5.84 19.86 9.17
CA GLN A 78 -6.25 20.20 7.82
C GLN A 78 -5.15 19.89 6.80
N ASN A 79 -3.91 20.30 7.10
CA ASN A 79 -2.75 20.04 6.25
C ASN A 79 -2.41 18.54 6.17
N SER A 80 -2.53 17.81 7.29
CA SER A 80 -2.25 16.37 7.33
C SER A 80 -3.27 15.55 6.54
N ALA A 81 -4.56 15.92 6.58
CA ALA A 81 -5.59 15.26 5.78
C ALA A 81 -5.32 15.43 4.26
N GLN A 82 -4.97 16.65 3.84
CA GLN A 82 -4.62 16.92 2.44
C GLN A 82 -3.38 16.12 2.00
N ARG A 83 -2.28 16.20 2.76
CA ARG A 83 -1.04 15.46 2.45
C ARG A 83 -1.27 13.95 2.41
N GLY A 84 -2.05 13.41 3.35
CA GLY A 84 -2.41 11.99 3.36
C GLY A 84 -3.15 11.57 2.10
N PHE A 85 -4.09 12.40 1.63
CA PHE A 85 -4.80 12.15 0.37
C PHE A 85 -3.88 12.21 -0.85
N GLU A 86 -2.99 13.20 -0.93
CA GLU A 86 -2.01 13.34 -2.02
C GLU A 86 -1.02 12.17 -2.06
N ALA A 87 -0.50 11.76 -0.90
CA ALA A 87 0.40 10.62 -0.76
C ALA A 87 -0.27 9.31 -1.20
N MET A 88 -1.52 9.07 -0.76
CA MET A 88 -2.30 7.92 -1.20
C MET A 88 -2.55 7.94 -2.71
N THR A 89 -2.92 9.10 -3.27
CA THR A 89 -3.14 9.25 -4.71
C THR A 89 -1.87 8.91 -5.49
N ARG A 90 -0.72 9.42 -5.05
CA ARG A 90 0.57 9.14 -5.67
C ARG A 90 0.91 7.65 -5.63
N LEU A 91 0.77 6.99 -4.47
CA LEU A 91 1.00 5.55 -4.34
C LEU A 91 0.08 4.73 -5.27
N MET A 92 -1.20 5.13 -5.38
CA MET A 92 -2.14 4.46 -6.28
C MET A 92 -1.81 4.69 -7.77
N THR A 93 -1.19 5.82 -8.14
CA THR A 93 -0.70 6.02 -9.52
C THR A 93 0.55 5.22 -9.85
N LEU A 94 1.38 4.90 -8.85
CA LEU A 94 2.55 4.05 -9.00
C LEU A 94 2.19 2.55 -9.03
N ALA A 95 1.04 2.17 -8.47
CA ALA A 95 0.52 0.82 -8.56
C ALA A 95 0.10 0.50 -10.01
N PRO A 96 0.39 -0.71 -10.53
CA PRO A 96 0.01 -1.07 -11.88
C PRO A 96 -1.52 -1.12 -11.97
N LYS A 97 -2.10 -0.41 -12.95
CA LYS A 97 -3.51 -0.60 -13.29
C LYS A 97 -3.68 -2.04 -13.78
N SER A 98 -4.46 -2.83 -13.05
CA SER A 98 -4.91 -4.14 -13.51
C SER A 98 -5.59 -3.95 -14.87
N ALA A 99 -4.98 -4.50 -15.92
CA ALA A 99 -5.54 -4.56 -17.27
C ALA A 99 -6.21 -5.92 -17.47
#